data_AF-A0A3A0CR58-F1
#
_entry.id   AF-A0A3A0CR58-F1
#
_cell.length_a   1.000
_cell.length_b   1.000
_cell.length_c   1.000
_cell.angle_alpha   90.00
_cell.angle_beta   90.00
_cell.angle_gamma   90.00
#
_symmetry.space_group_name_H-M   'P 1'
#
loop_
_entity.id
_entity.type
_entity.pdbx_description
1 polymer ?
#
loop_
_entity_poly.entity_id
_entity_poly.type
_entity_poly.pdbx_seq_one_letter_code
_entity_poly.pdbx_strand_id
1 'polypeptide(L)'
;MESHSPGGAEGGGFFDIYKPSQGYHTRVWTGVAAGSLIVWFAYFLYEKLELVGTGATTRYVQVGAAVATILSLGLVTYWLLALNRKVCDFLIATEGEMKKVNWTSRKEIIGSTKVVIFVVVFMSILLFVVDVFFMVFFNAIGVLKAGGGTLQELFK
;
A
#
# COMPACT_ATOMS: atom_id res chain seq x y z
N MET A 1 35.58 11.76 -37.84
CA MET A 1 35.59 10.28 -37.96
C MET A 1 35.31 9.73 -36.56
N GLU A 2 34.04 9.71 -36.17
CA GLU A 2 33.60 8.97 -34.99
C GLU A 2 32.54 8.00 -35.49
N SER A 3 32.89 6.72 -35.39
CA SER A 3 32.20 5.59 -35.97
C SER A 3 30.84 5.41 -35.32
N HIS A 4 29.78 5.61 -36.11
CA HIS A 4 28.51 4.94 -35.89
C HIS A 4 28.75 3.42 -35.86
N SER A 5 28.70 2.82 -34.67
CA SER A 5 28.60 1.36 -34.57
C SER A 5 27.21 0.91 -35.01
N PRO A 6 27.10 -0.04 -35.95
CA PRO A 6 25.83 -0.50 -36.47
C PRO A 6 25.12 -1.36 -35.43
N GLY A 7 23.79 -1.24 -35.40
CA GLY A 7 22.92 -2.04 -34.54
C GLY A 7 23.12 -3.54 -34.78
N GLY A 8 23.57 -4.23 -33.75
CA GLY A 8 23.43 -5.68 -33.62
C GLY A 8 22.06 -6.00 -33.07
N ALA A 9 21.10 -6.28 -33.94
CA ALA A 9 19.89 -6.99 -33.58
C ALA A 9 20.25 -8.46 -33.32
N GLU A 10 20.78 -8.76 -32.14
CA GLU A 10 20.95 -10.14 -31.71
C GLU A 10 19.61 -10.66 -31.18
N GLY A 11 19.17 -11.81 -31.71
CA GLY A 11 17.87 -12.39 -31.43
C GLY A 11 17.66 -12.64 -29.94
N GLY A 12 16.84 -11.81 -29.31
CA GLY A 12 16.41 -12.01 -27.94
C GLY A 12 15.60 -13.30 -27.83
N GLY A 13 16.07 -14.24 -27.01
CA GLY A 13 15.29 -15.41 -26.63
C GLY A 13 14.00 -15.00 -25.91
N PHE A 14 13.09 -15.95 -25.68
CA PHE A 14 11.78 -15.70 -25.03
C PHE A 14 11.87 -14.96 -23.67
N PHE A 15 13.03 -14.97 -23.03
CA PHE A 15 13.31 -14.32 -21.75
C PHE A 15 14.17 -13.04 -21.85
N ASP A 16 14.35 -12.49 -23.05
CA ASP A 16 15.09 -11.24 -23.21
C ASP A 16 14.29 -10.05 -22.64
N ILE A 17 14.90 -9.35 -21.69
CA ILE A 17 14.25 -8.29 -20.93
C ILE A 17 14.23 -7.03 -21.77
N TYR A 18 13.04 -6.48 -22.01
CA TYR A 18 12.90 -5.28 -22.82
C TYR A 18 13.49 -4.04 -22.12
N LYS A 19 14.55 -3.45 -22.70
CA LYS A 19 15.27 -2.26 -22.20
C LYS A 19 15.70 -2.41 -20.72
N PRO A 20 16.66 -3.29 -20.41
CA PRO A 20 16.98 -3.66 -19.02
C PRO A 20 17.63 -2.52 -18.22
N SER A 21 18.27 -1.55 -18.88
CA SER A 21 18.94 -0.41 -18.22
C SER A 21 18.01 0.74 -17.85
N GLN A 22 16.75 0.75 -18.31
CA GLN A 22 15.79 1.84 -18.06
C GLN A 22 14.58 1.34 -17.29
N GLY A 23 14.13 2.10 -16.28
CA GLY A 23 12.97 1.72 -15.49
C GLY A 23 13.23 0.66 -14.42
N TYR A 24 14.50 0.34 -14.13
CA TYR A 24 14.88 -0.77 -13.23
C TYR A 24 14.21 -0.66 -11.86
N HIS A 25 14.37 0.48 -11.17
CA HIS A 25 13.83 0.67 -9.83
C HIS A 25 12.31 0.58 -9.83
N THR A 26 11.64 1.22 -10.79
CA THR A 26 10.18 1.20 -10.89
C THR A 26 9.67 -0.22 -11.08
N ARG A 27 10.28 -1.01 -11.98
CA ARG A 27 9.89 -2.41 -12.21
C ARG A 27 10.13 -3.30 -10.99
N VAL A 28 11.27 -3.15 -10.31
CA VAL A 28 11.58 -3.94 -9.11
C VAL A 28 10.60 -3.61 -7.99
N TRP A 29 10.34 -2.34 -7.70
CA TRP A 29 9.40 -1.95 -6.64
C TRP A 29 7.96 -2.37 -6.95
N THR A 30 7.50 -2.23 -8.20
CA THR A 30 6.19 -2.75 -8.62
C THR A 30 6.13 -4.28 -8.50
N GLY A 31 7.20 -4.99 -8.86
CA GLY A 31 7.29 -6.44 -8.73
C GLY A 31 7.28 -6.91 -7.27
N VAL A 32 7.99 -6.22 -6.38
CA VAL A 32 8.00 -6.51 -4.94
C VAL A 32 6.63 -6.23 -4.30
N ALA A 33 5.99 -5.12 -4.67
CA ALA A 33 4.64 -4.80 -4.19
C ALA A 33 3.62 -5.84 -4.67
N ALA A 34 3.63 -6.19 -5.96
CA ALA A 34 2.78 -7.23 -6.52
C ALA A 34 3.06 -8.59 -5.88
N GLY A 35 4.33 -8.96 -5.70
CA GLY A 35 4.74 -10.21 -5.04
C GLY A 35 4.23 -10.30 -3.61
N SER A 36 4.36 -9.22 -2.83
CA SER A 36 3.82 -9.15 -1.46
C SER A 36 2.31 -9.34 -1.44
N LEU A 37 1.57 -8.71 -2.36
CA LEU A 37 0.13 -8.87 -2.48
C LEU A 37 -0.28 -10.27 -2.91
N ILE A 38 0.46 -10.90 -3.83
CA ILE A 38 0.20 -12.27 -4.28
C ILE A 38 0.41 -13.27 -3.13
N VAL A 39 1.47 -13.12 -2.35
CA VAL A 39 1.72 -13.97 -1.17
C VAL A 39 0.61 -13.78 -0.14
N TRP A 40 0.23 -12.54 0.14
CA TRP A 40 -0.86 -12.24 1.07
C TRP A 40 -2.20 -12.82 0.57
N PHE A 41 -2.48 -12.72 -0.72
CA PHE A 41 -3.69 -13.28 -1.33
C PHE A 41 -3.68 -14.82 -1.33
N ALA A 42 -2.55 -15.46 -1.60
CA ALA A 42 -2.40 -16.91 -1.52
C ALA A 42 -2.59 -17.42 -0.08
N TYR A 43 -2.06 -16.68 0.91
CA TYR A 43 -2.28 -16.96 2.33
C TYR A 43 -3.77 -16.83 2.70
N PHE A 44 -4.42 -15.75 2.27
CA PHE A 44 -5.86 -15.54 2.47
C PHE A 44 -6.71 -16.67 1.87
N LEU A 45 -6.40 -17.10 0.64
CA LEU A 45 -7.11 -18.21 -0.01
C LEU A 45 -6.95 -19.52 0.77
N TYR A 46 -5.72 -19.80 1.22
CA TYR A 46 -5.43 -20.98 2.02
C TYR A 46 -6.24 -21.01 3.33
N GLU A 47 -6.33 -19.89 4.05
CA GLU A 47 -7.15 -19.79 5.27
C GLU A 47 -8.66 -19.96 4.99
N LYS A 48 -9.17 -19.36 3.91
CA LYS A 48 -10.60 -19.44 3.58
C LYS A 48 -11.02 -20.81 3.06
N LEU A 49 -10.14 -21.54 2.39
CA LEU A 49 -10.40 -22.90 1.91
C LEU A 49 -10.43 -23.93 3.05
N GLU A 50 -9.92 -23.62 4.23
CA GLU A 50 -10.05 -24.45 5.44
C GLU A 50 -11.49 -24.52 5.95
N LEU A 51 -12.29 -23.47 5.71
CA LEU A 51 -13.70 -23.41 6.11
C LEU A 51 -14.60 -24.41 5.35
N VAL A 52 -14.13 -24.94 4.22
CA VAL A 52 -14.90 -25.86 3.36
C VAL A 52 -14.72 -27.33 3.80
N GLY A 53 -13.69 -27.65 4.59
CA GLY A 53 -13.50 -28.97 5.18
C GLY A 53 -12.07 -29.24 5.66
N THR A 54 -11.93 -30.15 6.62
CA THR A 54 -10.65 -30.45 7.32
C THR A 54 -10.04 -31.80 6.96
N GLY A 55 -10.52 -32.45 5.90
CA GLY A 55 -10.01 -33.75 5.44
C GLY A 55 -8.67 -33.67 4.70
N ALA A 56 -7.96 -34.81 4.62
CA ALA A 56 -6.68 -34.90 3.90
C ALA A 56 -6.77 -34.46 2.43
N THR A 57 -7.87 -34.79 1.75
CA THR A 57 -8.13 -34.34 0.37
C THR A 57 -8.25 -32.81 0.27
N THR A 58 -8.92 -32.17 1.23
CA THR A 58 -9.06 -30.70 1.27
C THR A 58 -7.71 -30.02 1.49
N ARG A 59 -6.81 -30.64 2.26
CA ARG A 59 -5.46 -30.13 2.50
C ARG A 59 -4.63 -30.03 1.22
N TYR A 60 -4.68 -31.05 0.36
CA TYR A 60 -3.98 -31.02 -0.93
C TYR A 60 -4.55 -29.94 -1.85
N VAL A 61 -5.87 -29.74 -1.84
CA VAL A 61 -6.54 -28.70 -2.64
C VAL A 61 -6.18 -27.30 -2.15
N GLN A 62 -6.11 -27.06 -0.83
CA GLN A 62 -5.69 -25.77 -0.25
C GLN A 62 -4.28 -25.39 -0.70
N VAL A 63 -3.32 -26.30 -0.52
CA VAL A 63 -1.92 -26.06 -0.89
C VAL A 63 -1.79 -25.92 -2.41
N GLY A 64 -2.48 -26.76 -3.17
CA GLY A 64 -2.51 -26.68 -4.63
C GLY A 64 -3.04 -25.35 -5.14
N ALA A 65 -4.15 -24.86 -4.56
CA ALA A 65 -4.73 -23.57 -4.91
C ALA A 65 -3.80 -22.39 -4.58
N ALA A 66 -3.15 -22.40 -3.41
CA ALA A 66 -2.20 -21.37 -3.02
C ALA A 66 -0.97 -21.34 -3.95
N VAL A 67 -0.38 -22.50 -4.25
CA VAL A 67 0.77 -22.60 -5.16
C VAL A 67 0.39 -22.18 -6.58
N ALA A 68 -0.75 -22.65 -7.09
CA ALA A 68 -1.24 -22.28 -8.41
C ALA A 68 -1.47 -20.76 -8.53
N THR A 69 -1.99 -20.14 -7.47
CA THR A 69 -2.19 -18.68 -7.41
C THR A 69 -0.85 -17.93 -7.49
N ILE A 70 0.16 -18.36 -6.71
CA ILE A 70 1.49 -17.74 -6.73
C ILE A 70 2.13 -17.88 -8.11
N LEU A 71 2.11 -19.07 -8.70
CA LEU A 71 2.76 -19.32 -9.99
C LEU A 71 2.06 -18.57 -11.13
N SER A 72 0.73 -18.61 -11.19
CA SER A 72 -0.03 -17.95 -12.26
C SER A 72 0.11 -16.43 -12.19
N LEU A 73 -0.13 -15.82 -11.03
CA LEU A 73 -0.03 -14.36 -10.86
C LEU A 73 1.42 -13.87 -10.92
N GLY A 74 2.37 -14.67 -10.42
CA GLY A 74 3.79 -14.39 -10.54
C GLY A 74 4.25 -14.37 -11.99
N LEU A 75 3.81 -15.34 -12.80
CA LEU A 75 4.12 -15.40 -14.23
C LEU A 75 3.48 -14.23 -14.99
N VAL A 76 2.22 -13.89 -14.70
CA VAL A 76 1.55 -12.72 -15.29
C VAL A 76 2.29 -11.43 -14.93
N THR A 77 2.69 -11.28 -13.67
CA THR A 77 3.47 -10.12 -13.22
C THR A 77 4.81 -10.03 -13.94
N TYR A 78 5.54 -11.15 -14.06
CA TYR A 78 6.78 -11.20 -14.83
C TYR A 78 6.56 -10.84 -16.30
N TRP A 79 5.52 -11.38 -16.94
CA TRP A 79 5.18 -11.05 -18.32
C TRP A 79 4.87 -9.56 -18.51
N LEU A 80 4.09 -8.96 -17.61
CA LEU A 80 3.76 -7.53 -17.66
C LEU A 80 4.99 -6.63 -17.43
N LEU A 81 5.87 -6.97 -16.49
CA LEU A 81 6.98 -6.10 -16.07
C LEU A 81 8.28 -6.31 -16.86
N ALA A 82 8.49 -7.48 -17.48
CA ALA A 82 9.73 -7.83 -18.17
C ALA A 82 9.57 -7.94 -19.70
N LEU A 83 8.42 -8.45 -20.18
CA LEU A 83 8.23 -8.80 -21.59
C LEU A 83 7.28 -7.85 -22.33
N ASN A 84 6.26 -7.33 -21.65
CA ASN A 84 5.25 -6.48 -22.27
C ASN A 84 5.78 -5.06 -22.52
N ARG A 85 6.14 -4.80 -23.78
CA ARG A 85 6.72 -3.52 -24.23
C ARG A 85 5.88 -2.30 -23.84
N LYS A 86 4.55 -2.37 -23.96
CA LYS A 86 3.65 -1.23 -23.67
C LYS A 86 3.71 -0.83 -22.19
N VAL A 87 3.64 -1.83 -21.31
CA VAL A 87 3.70 -1.60 -19.86
C VAL A 87 5.09 -1.11 -19.47
N CYS A 88 6.14 -1.74 -20.01
CA CYS A 88 7.52 -1.33 -19.77
C CYS A 88 7.80 0.13 -20.20
N ASP A 89 7.38 0.53 -21.40
CA ASP A 89 7.56 1.90 -21.88
C ASP A 89 6.72 2.90 -21.06
N PHE A 90 5.51 2.52 -20.62
CA PHE A 90 4.70 3.34 -19.72
C PHE A 90 5.35 3.56 -18.35
N LEU A 91 5.89 2.50 -17.74
CA LEU A 91 6.59 2.59 -16.46
C LEU A 91 7.86 3.46 -16.56
N ILE A 92 8.61 3.31 -17.66
CA ILE A 92 9.79 4.16 -17.92
C ILE A 92 9.37 5.63 -18.08
N ALA A 93 8.34 5.90 -18.87
CA ALA A 93 7.84 7.27 -19.08
C ALA A 93 7.36 7.89 -17.76
N THR A 94 6.62 7.12 -16.96
CA THR A 94 6.14 7.55 -15.64
C THR A 94 7.30 7.87 -14.72
N GLU A 95 8.34 7.03 -14.65
CA GLU A 95 9.56 7.32 -13.87
C GLU A 95 10.23 8.62 -14.35
N GLY A 96 10.30 8.81 -15.67
CA GLY A 96 10.85 10.03 -16.28
C GLY A 96 10.07 11.28 -15.90
N GLU A 97 8.74 11.23 -15.90
CA GLU A 97 7.89 12.35 -15.46
C GLU A 97 8.00 12.60 -13.95
N MET A 98 8.03 11.55 -13.14
CA MET A 98 8.18 11.67 -11.68
C MET A 98 9.51 12.29 -11.25
N LYS A 99 10.58 12.13 -12.05
CA LYS A 99 11.87 12.79 -11.81
C LYS A 99 11.85 14.31 -12.06
N LYS A 100 10.88 14.81 -12.83
CA LYS A 100 10.70 16.26 -13.05
C LYS A 100 9.93 16.93 -11.92
N VAL A 101 9.25 16.14 -11.10
CA VAL A 101 8.48 16.66 -9.96
C VAL A 101 9.46 17.15 -8.90
N ASN A 102 9.39 18.44 -8.59
CA ASN A 102 10.11 19.02 -7.46
C ASN A 102 9.45 18.54 -6.16
N TRP A 103 10.10 17.64 -5.44
CA TRP A 103 9.64 17.20 -4.14
C TRP A 103 9.87 18.28 -3.09
N THR A 104 8.86 18.48 -2.24
CA THR A 104 8.88 19.42 -1.12
C THR A 104 10.11 19.17 -0.24
N SER A 105 10.77 20.26 0.19
CA SER A 105 11.97 20.15 1.02
C SER A 105 11.60 19.61 2.42
N ARG A 106 12.57 18.95 3.09
CA ARG A 106 12.35 18.44 4.46
C ARG A 106 11.89 19.52 5.44
N LYS A 107 12.33 20.77 5.25
CA LYS A 107 11.94 21.91 6.09
C LYS A 107 10.45 22.24 5.93
N GLU A 108 9.95 22.25 4.70
CA GLU A 108 8.54 22.49 4.40
C GLU A 108 7.63 21.34 4.88
N ILE A 109 8.10 20.09 4.77
CA ILE A 109 7.37 18.93 5.32
C ILE A 109 7.23 19.05 6.84
N ILE A 110 8.31 19.41 7.54
CA ILE A 110 8.27 19.58 9.00
C ILE A 110 7.40 20.79 9.38
N GLY A 111 7.50 21.89 8.63
CA GLY A 111 6.68 23.09 8.84
C GLY A 111 5.18 22.80 8.71
N SER A 112 4.78 22.16 7.60
CA SER A 112 3.38 21.79 7.35
C SER A 112 2.86 20.79 8.38
N THR A 113 3.64 19.76 8.72
CA THR A 113 3.23 18.75 9.72
C THR A 113 3.04 19.37 11.12
N LYS A 114 3.90 20.32 11.52
CA LYS A 114 3.74 21.03 12.81
C LYS A 114 2.43 21.81 12.89
N VAL A 115 2.06 22.51 11.80
CA VAL A 115 0.79 23.24 11.74
C VAL A 115 -0.39 22.28 11.84
N VAL A 116 -0.35 21.17 11.10
CA VAL A 116 -1.42 20.15 11.16
C VAL A 116 -1.57 19.59 12.56
N ILE A 117 -0.47 19.18 13.21
CA ILE A 117 -0.49 18.67 14.59
C ILE A 117 -1.08 19.72 15.54
N PHE A 118 -0.66 20.99 15.42
CA PHE A 118 -1.20 22.06 16.25
C PHE A 118 -2.71 22.23 16.08
N VAL A 119 -3.20 22.28 14.84
CA VAL A 119 -4.64 22.44 14.55
C VAL A 119 -5.43 21.24 15.05
N VAL A 120 -4.94 20.01 14.87
CA VAL A 120 -5.61 18.79 15.35
C VAL A 120 -5.68 18.77 16.87
N VAL A 121 -4.59 19.10 17.57
CA VAL A 121 -4.56 19.17 19.04
C VAL A 121 -5.49 20.27 19.54
N PHE A 122 -5.45 21.45 18.93
CA PHE A 122 -6.33 22.56 19.29
C PHE A 122 -7.80 22.21 19.09
N MET A 123 -8.15 21.60 17.96
CA MET A 123 -9.51 21.13 17.68
C MET A 123 -9.95 20.07 18.69
N SER A 124 -9.07 19.13 19.03
CA SER A 124 -9.34 18.09 20.04
C SER A 124 -9.64 18.70 21.41
N ILE A 125 -8.85 19.69 21.85
CA ILE A 125 -9.09 20.42 23.11
C ILE A 125 -10.41 21.17 23.06
N LEU A 126 -10.70 21.86 21.95
CA LEU A 126 -11.95 22.61 21.79
C LEU A 126 -13.15 21.65 21.88
N LEU A 127 -13.13 20.55 21.13
CA LEU A 127 -14.18 19.54 21.19
C LEU A 127 -14.33 18.97 22.60
N PHE A 128 -13.24 18.64 23.28
CA PHE A 128 -13.30 18.18 24.67
C PHE A 128 -13.97 19.20 25.61
N VAL A 129 -13.63 20.49 25.47
CA VAL A 129 -14.26 21.56 26.27
C VAL A 129 -15.76 21.67 25.97
N VAL A 130 -16.14 21.62 24.69
CA VAL A 130 -17.55 21.68 24.28
C VAL A 130 -18.33 20.46 24.77
N ASP A 131 -17.74 19.26 24.68
CA ASP A 131 -18.32 18.02 25.16
C ASP A 131 -18.54 18.06 26.68
N VAL A 132 -17.54 18.51 27.44
CA VAL A 132 -17.65 18.69 28.91
C VAL A 132 -18.69 19.75 29.25
N PHE A 133 -18.71 20.88 28.54
CA PHE A 133 -19.69 21.94 28.73
C PHE A 133 -21.12 21.41 28.56
N PHE A 134 -21.39 20.71 27.45
CA PHE A 134 -22.70 20.13 27.20
C PHE A 134 -23.06 19.04 28.21
N MET A 135 -22.10 18.21 28.64
CA MET A 135 -22.32 17.21 29.68
C MET A 135 -22.79 17.85 30.99
N VAL A 136 -22.11 18.91 31.45
CA VAL A 136 -22.46 19.64 32.67
C VAL A 136 -23.80 20.37 32.50
N PHE A 137 -23.99 21.07 31.37
CA PHE A 137 -25.22 21.80 31.08
C PHE A 137 -26.45 20.88 31.05
N PHE A 138 -26.37 19.76 30.33
CA PHE A 138 -27.47 18.81 30.23
C PHE A 138 -27.73 18.04 31.54
N ASN A 139 -26.71 17.85 32.38
CA ASN A 139 -26.90 17.33 33.72
C ASN A 139 -27.61 18.33 34.64
N ALA A 140 -27.24 19.61 34.58
CA ALA A 140 -27.84 20.67 35.39
C ALA A 140 -29.35 20.85 35.11
N ILE A 141 -29.78 20.72 33.85
CA ILE A 141 -31.20 20.80 33.47
C ILE A 141 -31.96 19.47 33.69
N GLY A 142 -31.32 18.45 34.27
CA GLY A 142 -31.95 17.17 34.62
C GLY A 142 -32.26 16.25 33.44
N VAL A 143 -31.80 16.58 32.23
CA VAL A 143 -31.97 15.75 31.02
C VAL A 143 -31.04 14.54 31.08
N LEU A 144 -29.78 14.74 31.52
CA LEU A 144 -28.84 13.67 31.76
C LEU A 144 -28.91 13.22 33.21
N LYS A 145 -29.40 11.99 33.43
CA LYS A 145 -29.21 11.25 34.68
C LYS A 145 -27.75 10.76 34.72
N ALA A 146 -26.81 11.69 34.82
CA ALA A 146 -25.41 11.36 35.05
C ALA A 146 -25.38 10.58 36.36
N GLY A 147 -25.10 9.28 36.31
CA GLY A 147 -24.83 8.49 37.50
C GLY A 147 -23.73 9.22 38.26
N GLY A 148 -24.09 9.77 39.42
CA GLY A 148 -23.16 10.57 40.23
C GLY A 148 -21.91 9.75 40.51
N GLY A 149 -20.79 10.12 39.90
CA GLY A 149 -19.51 9.43 40.10
C GLY A 149 -18.50 9.61 38.98
N THR A 150 -18.92 9.92 37.74
CA THR A 150 -18.02 9.78 36.58
C THR A 150 -16.80 10.71 36.61
N LEU A 151 -16.92 11.93 37.13
CA LEU A 151 -15.80 12.88 37.23
C LEU A 151 -14.81 12.55 38.37
N GLN A 152 -15.23 11.81 39.41
CA GLN A 152 -14.33 11.36 40.48
C GLN A 152 -13.63 10.03 40.16
N GLU A 153 -14.22 9.19 39.30
CA GLU A 153 -13.60 7.93 38.84
C GLU A 153 -12.62 8.13 37.67
N LEU A 154 -12.76 9.17 36.86
CA LEU A 154 -11.87 9.45 35.72
C LEU A 154 -10.50 10.04 36.09
N PHE A 155 -10.36 10.63 37.29
CA PHE A 155 -9.12 11.24 37.78
C PHE A 155 -8.56 10.51 39.02
N LYS A 156 -8.90 9.23 39.19
CA LYS A 156 -8.32 8.31 40.18
C LYS A 156 -7.57 7.18 39.50
#